data_AF-A0A2M8NPB3-F1
#
_entry.id   AF-A0A2M8NPB3-F1
#
_cell.length_a   1.000
_cell.length_b   1.000
_cell.length_c   1.000
_cell.angle_alpha   90.00
_cell.angle_beta   90.00
_cell.angle_gamma   90.00
#
_symmetry.space_group_name_H-M   'P 1'
#
loop_
_entity.id
_entity.type
_entity.pdbx_description
1 polymer ?
#
loop_
_entity_poly.entity_id
_entity_poly.type
_entity_poly.pdbx_seq_one_letter_code
_entity_poly.pdbx_strand_id
1 'polypeptide(L)'
;MRRYIYKTLHPHIFQGTHTRRPYFEGWYFKLVSADEQTRYALIPGMFRGQDATTDHAFVQVLDGMSGRATYHQYPIDAFRADAKQFHVLVGDNVFSDEYICLNIANNQLSLRGEVRFSGGRGWDVTPIQPGVMGWYMWLPIME
;
A
#
# COMPACT_ATOMS: atom_id res chain seq x y z
N MET A 1 -3.49 24.23 1.81
CA MET A 1 -4.23 24.03 3.08
C MET A 1 -5.32 22.95 2.99
N ARG A 2 -6.34 23.09 2.11
CA ARG A 2 -7.44 22.09 1.96
C ARG A 2 -6.98 20.64 1.68
N ARG A 3 -5.97 20.46 0.81
CA ARG A 3 -5.39 19.14 0.49
C ARG A 3 -4.68 18.50 1.68
N TYR A 4 -3.98 19.30 2.48
CA TYR A 4 -3.25 18.83 3.66
C TYR A 4 -4.23 18.29 4.71
N ILE A 5 -5.28 19.06 5.03
CA ILE A 5 -6.34 18.63 5.96
C ILE A 5 -7.00 17.34 5.47
N TYR A 6 -7.34 17.26 4.17
CA TYR A 6 -7.93 16.05 3.61
C TYR A 6 -7.03 14.83 3.80
N LYS A 7 -5.75 14.95 3.44
CA LYS A 7 -4.77 13.86 3.56
C LYS A 7 -4.57 13.42 5.01
N THR A 8 -4.49 14.35 5.94
CA THR A 8 -4.40 14.04 7.38
C THR A 8 -5.63 13.27 7.86
N LEU A 9 -6.83 13.62 7.40
CA LEU A 9 -8.06 12.90 7.76
C LEU A 9 -8.30 11.62 6.94
N HIS A 10 -7.44 11.32 5.97
CA HIS A 10 -7.53 10.11 5.14
C HIS A 10 -6.15 9.45 5.06
N PRO A 11 -5.60 8.94 6.18
CA PRO A 11 -4.23 8.44 6.24
C PRO A 11 -3.98 7.19 5.38
N HIS A 12 -5.05 6.51 4.97
CA HIS A 12 -5.01 5.32 4.13
C HIS A 12 -4.72 5.64 2.66
N ILE A 13 -4.96 6.87 2.20
CA ILE A 13 -4.65 7.27 0.81
C ILE A 13 -3.16 7.59 0.66
N PHE A 14 -2.69 7.64 -0.57
CA PHE A 14 -1.29 7.95 -0.88
C PHE A 14 -0.86 9.33 -0.36
N GLN A 15 0.20 9.33 0.45
CA GLN A 15 0.77 10.49 1.11
C GLN A 15 1.98 11.05 0.34
N GLY A 16 2.64 10.27 -0.52
CA GLY A 16 3.88 10.63 -1.22
C GLY A 16 3.78 11.70 -2.32
N THR A 17 2.66 12.43 -2.42
CA THR A 17 2.56 13.55 -3.36
C THR A 17 3.38 14.73 -2.85
N HIS A 18 4.38 15.15 -3.62
CA HIS A 18 5.33 16.23 -3.27
C HIS A 18 6.21 16.00 -2.03
N THR A 19 6.44 14.74 -1.64
CA THR A 19 7.37 14.40 -0.57
C THR A 19 8.83 14.53 -1.00
N ARG A 20 9.72 14.80 -0.04
CA ARG A 20 11.16 14.87 -0.27
C ARG A 20 11.74 13.47 -0.45
N ARG A 21 12.90 13.38 -1.09
CA ARG A 21 13.70 12.14 -1.17
C ARG A 21 14.58 12.01 0.08
N PRO A 22 14.94 10.78 0.51
CA PRO A 22 14.35 9.51 0.08
C PRO A 22 12.92 9.37 0.61
N TYR A 23 12.10 8.55 -0.06
CA TYR A 23 10.70 8.34 0.32
C TYR A 23 10.31 6.88 0.13
N PHE A 24 9.56 6.34 1.09
CA PHE A 24 8.96 5.02 1.00
C PHE A 24 7.52 5.11 1.48
N GLU A 25 6.62 4.50 0.73
CA GLU A 25 5.24 4.31 1.16
C GLU A 25 4.73 2.97 0.65
N GLY A 26 4.05 2.24 1.52
CA GLY A 26 3.44 0.97 1.18
C GLY A 26 2.32 0.62 2.14
N TRP A 27 1.45 -0.28 1.70
CA TRP A 27 0.28 -0.72 2.45
C TRP A 27 0.43 -2.19 2.78
N TYR A 28 0.10 -2.59 4.00
CA TYR A 28 0.23 -3.97 4.43
C TYR A 28 -1.15 -4.64 4.48
N PHE A 29 -1.32 -5.69 3.68
CA PHE A 29 -2.49 -6.57 3.74
C PHE A 29 -2.08 -7.93 4.26
N LYS A 30 -2.81 -8.44 5.26
CA LYS A 30 -2.69 -9.82 5.72
C LYS A 30 -3.96 -10.58 5.38
N LEU A 31 -3.83 -11.62 4.57
CA LEU A 31 -4.92 -12.47 4.12
C LEU A 31 -4.76 -13.85 4.76
N VAL A 32 -5.82 -14.33 5.40
CA VAL A 32 -5.88 -15.66 6.01
C VAL A 32 -7.18 -16.31 5.58
N SER A 33 -7.06 -17.50 5.01
CA SER A 33 -8.21 -18.35 4.66
C SER A 33 -8.93 -18.86 5.91
N ALA A 34 -10.22 -19.21 5.78
CA ALA A 34 -11.04 -19.64 6.91
C ALA A 34 -10.57 -20.96 7.55
N ASP A 35 -9.97 -21.85 6.76
CA ASP A 35 -9.34 -23.09 7.24
C ASP A 35 -7.89 -22.89 7.72
N GLU A 36 -7.40 -21.65 7.63
CA GLU A 36 -6.05 -21.19 7.91
C GLU A 36 -4.93 -21.91 7.15
N GLN A 37 -5.26 -22.66 6.10
CA GLN A 37 -4.27 -23.39 5.30
C GLN A 37 -3.52 -22.49 4.33
N THR A 38 -4.10 -21.35 4.00
CA THR A 38 -3.52 -20.32 3.14
C THR A 38 -3.39 -19.01 3.91
N ARG A 39 -2.17 -18.46 3.93
CA ARG A 39 -1.85 -17.19 4.59
C ARG A 39 -0.88 -16.41 3.70
N TYR A 40 -1.22 -15.18 3.36
CA TYR A 40 -0.36 -14.28 2.59
C TYR A 40 -0.27 -12.92 3.25
N ALA A 41 0.90 -12.29 3.15
CA ALA A 41 1.02 -10.85 3.31
C ALA A 41 1.39 -10.21 1.97
N LEU A 42 0.66 -9.16 1.60
CA LEU A 42 0.86 -8.42 0.36
C LEU A 42 1.21 -6.98 0.71
N ILE A 43 2.28 -6.47 0.10
CA ILE A 43 2.76 -5.11 0.34
C ILE A 43 2.99 -4.41 -1.00
N PRO A 44 1.97 -3.75 -1.57
CA PRO A 44 2.19 -2.79 -2.64
C PRO A 44 2.84 -1.52 -2.10
N GLY A 45 3.64 -0.87 -2.93
CA GLY A 45 4.19 0.43 -2.58
C GLY A 45 5.07 1.03 -3.66
N MET A 46 5.72 2.12 -3.27
CA MET A 46 6.76 2.76 -4.07
C MET A 46 7.93 3.18 -3.20
N PHE A 47 9.10 3.17 -3.80
CA PHE A 47 10.34 3.63 -3.22
C PHE A 47 10.92 4.72 -4.13
N ARG A 48 11.28 5.87 -3.54
CA ARG A 48 12.10 6.90 -4.15
C ARG A 48 13.40 6.98 -3.41
N GLY A 49 14.50 6.65 -4.08
CA GLY A 49 15.82 6.76 -3.44
C GLY A 49 16.33 8.19 -3.44
N GLN A 50 17.61 8.34 -3.05
CA GLN A 50 18.28 9.64 -3.02
C GLN A 50 18.33 10.27 -4.42
N ASP A 51 18.53 9.44 -5.45
CA ASP A 51 18.43 9.80 -6.86
C ASP A 51 17.32 9.01 -7.57
N ALA A 52 16.97 9.45 -8.78
CA ALA A 52 15.90 8.83 -9.56
C ALA A 52 16.24 7.45 -10.12
N THR A 53 17.51 7.01 -10.08
CA THR A 53 17.94 5.73 -10.67
C THR A 53 17.47 4.53 -9.85
N THR A 54 17.18 4.76 -8.58
CA THR A 54 16.69 3.75 -7.63
C THR A 54 15.18 3.84 -7.40
N ASP A 55 14.48 4.71 -8.12
CA ASP A 55 13.03 4.83 -8.01
C ASP A 55 12.35 3.62 -8.64
N HIS A 56 11.44 3.01 -7.89
CA HIS A 56 10.64 1.90 -8.40
C HIS A 56 9.34 1.76 -7.62
N ALA A 57 8.36 1.18 -8.29
CA ALA A 57 7.17 0.65 -7.65
C ALA A 57 7.42 -0.83 -7.32
N PHE A 58 6.66 -1.39 -6.39
CA PHE A 58 6.82 -2.79 -6.04
C PHE A 58 5.54 -3.43 -5.51
N VAL A 59 5.49 -4.75 -5.63
CA VAL A 59 4.61 -5.61 -4.84
C VAL A 59 5.48 -6.66 -4.15
N GLN A 60 5.47 -6.67 -2.83
CA GLN A 60 6.07 -7.73 -2.04
C GLN A 60 5.01 -8.76 -1.67
N VAL A 61 5.34 -10.04 -1.80
CA VAL A 61 4.47 -11.16 -1.41
C VAL A 61 5.22 -12.01 -0.40
N LEU A 62 4.62 -12.21 0.77
CA LEU A 62 5.11 -13.17 1.77
C LEU A 62 4.10 -14.31 1.87
N ASP A 63 4.57 -15.52 1.63
CA ASP A 63 3.82 -16.74 1.90
C ASP A 63 4.01 -17.11 3.37
N GLY A 64 2.93 -17.01 4.15
CA GLY A 64 2.93 -17.28 5.59
C GLY A 64 3.05 -18.76 5.94
N MET A 65 2.91 -19.67 4.97
CA MET A 65 3.05 -21.11 5.18
C MET A 65 4.48 -21.57 4.93
N SER A 66 5.10 -21.10 3.84
CA SER A 66 6.48 -21.46 3.49
C SER A 66 7.54 -20.51 4.07
N GLY A 67 7.14 -19.33 4.53
CA GLY A 67 8.06 -18.24 4.92
C GLY A 67 8.75 -17.57 3.73
N ARG A 68 8.44 -17.97 2.50
CA ARG A 68 9.05 -17.41 1.29
C ARG A 68 8.57 -15.99 1.06
N ALA A 69 9.52 -15.06 0.90
CA ALA A 69 9.26 -13.68 0.51
C ALA A 69 9.76 -13.43 -0.92
N THR A 70 8.92 -12.86 -1.77
CA THR A 70 9.28 -12.41 -3.11
C THR A 70 9.03 -10.91 -3.24
N TYR A 71 9.87 -10.25 -4.03
CA TYR A 71 9.84 -8.80 -4.23
C TYR A 71 9.80 -8.50 -5.72
N HIS A 72 8.68 -7.99 -6.19
CA HIS A 72 8.40 -7.77 -7.61
C HIS A 72 8.52 -6.29 -7.91
N GLN A 73 9.60 -5.89 -8.57
CA GLN A 73 9.83 -4.50 -8.97
C GLN A 73 9.11 -4.16 -10.26
N TYR A 74 8.61 -2.94 -10.32
CA TYR A 74 7.98 -2.34 -11.49
C TYR A 74 8.60 -0.94 -11.72
N PRO A 75 8.62 -0.46 -12.97
CA PRO A 75 8.95 0.92 -13.28
C PRO A 75 8.15 1.90 -12.41
N ILE A 76 8.76 3.01 -11.97
CA ILE A 76 8.09 3.97 -11.08
C ILE A 76 6.83 4.59 -11.71
N ASP A 77 6.81 4.71 -13.04
CA ASP A 77 5.66 5.17 -13.82
C ASP A 77 4.55 4.12 -13.95
N ALA A 78 4.74 2.90 -13.46
CA ALA A 78 3.68 1.91 -13.29
C ALA A 78 2.92 2.07 -11.97
N PHE A 79 3.37 2.94 -11.07
CA PHE A 79 2.65 3.28 -9.83
C PHE A 79 1.60 4.36 -10.07
N ARG A 80 0.37 4.11 -9.65
CA ARG A 80 -0.69 5.13 -9.62
C ARG A 80 -1.45 5.01 -8.31
N ALA A 81 -1.86 6.14 -7.76
CA ALA A 81 -2.73 6.18 -6.60
C ALA A 81 -3.80 7.25 -6.78
N ASP A 82 -5.03 6.94 -6.38
CA ASP A 82 -6.10 7.91 -6.37
C ASP A 82 -5.83 9.01 -5.32
N ALA A 83 -6.26 10.22 -5.66
CA ALA A 83 -6.05 11.42 -4.86
C ALA A 83 -6.98 11.54 -3.65
N LYS A 84 -8.06 10.76 -3.59
CA LYS A 84 -9.18 10.92 -2.65
C LYS A 84 -9.57 9.62 -1.94
N GLN A 85 -9.39 8.48 -2.59
CA GLN A 85 -9.75 7.16 -2.06
C GLN A 85 -8.50 6.27 -2.05
N PHE A 86 -8.55 5.20 -1.26
CA PHE A 86 -7.50 4.20 -1.30
C PHE A 86 -7.71 3.28 -2.49
N HIS A 87 -7.05 3.63 -3.58
CA HIS A 87 -7.02 2.86 -4.80
C HIS A 87 -5.62 2.99 -5.42
N VAL A 88 -4.82 1.94 -5.28
CA VAL A 88 -3.41 1.91 -5.65
C VAL A 88 -3.21 0.88 -6.76
N LEU A 89 -2.54 1.29 -7.83
CA LEU A 89 -2.12 0.42 -8.92
C LEU A 89 -0.61 0.30 -8.92
N VAL A 90 -0.12 -0.92 -9.11
CA VAL A 90 1.29 -1.23 -9.33
C VAL A 90 1.40 -2.18 -10.52
N GLY A 91 1.70 -1.64 -11.70
CA GLY A 91 1.58 -2.40 -12.94
C GLY A 91 0.13 -2.86 -13.14
N ASP A 92 -0.06 -4.15 -13.36
CA ASP A 92 -1.38 -4.78 -13.54
C ASP A 92 -2.07 -5.19 -12.23
N ASN A 93 -1.50 -4.83 -11.09
CA ASN A 93 -2.06 -5.13 -9.77
C ASN A 93 -2.87 -3.95 -9.25
N VAL A 94 -3.99 -4.24 -8.58
CA VAL A 94 -4.88 -3.23 -7.99
C VAL A 94 -5.11 -3.56 -6.53
N PHE A 95 -5.03 -2.54 -5.67
CA PHE A 95 -5.25 -2.64 -4.24
C PHE A 95 -6.20 -1.54 -3.80
N SER A 96 -7.27 -1.93 -3.12
CA SER A 96 -8.27 -1.02 -2.57
C SER A 96 -8.81 -1.58 -1.24
N ASP A 97 -9.71 -0.83 -0.62
CA ASP A 97 -10.49 -1.25 0.54
C ASP A 97 -11.61 -2.25 0.19
N GLU A 98 -12.01 -2.31 -1.08
CA GLU A 98 -13.06 -3.21 -1.57
C GLU A 98 -12.50 -4.54 -2.12
N TYR A 99 -11.35 -4.49 -2.81
CA TYR A 99 -10.75 -5.67 -3.42
C TYR A 99 -9.25 -5.52 -3.66
N ILE A 100 -8.60 -6.66 -3.83
CA ILE A 100 -7.24 -6.80 -4.35
C ILE A 100 -7.31 -7.64 -5.62
N CYS A 101 -6.73 -7.15 -6.71
CA CYS A 101 -6.50 -7.93 -7.92
C CYS A 101 -4.99 -8.06 -8.15
N LEU A 102 -4.50 -9.29 -8.21
CA LEU A 102 -3.09 -9.59 -8.48
C LEU A 102 -2.92 -10.20 -9.86
N ASN A 103 -1.89 -9.74 -10.56
CA ASN A 103 -1.43 -10.29 -11.82
C ASN A 103 0.11 -10.24 -11.84
N ILE A 104 0.74 -11.13 -11.08
CA ILE A 104 2.18 -11.25 -10.98
C ILE A 104 2.59 -12.51 -11.75
N ALA A 105 3.39 -12.34 -12.80
CA ALA A 105 3.93 -13.46 -13.57
C ALA A 105 5.40 -13.20 -13.86
N ASN A 106 6.28 -13.71 -12.99
CA ASN A 106 7.72 -13.65 -13.21
C ASN A 106 8.42 -14.93 -12.75
N ASN A 107 9.75 -14.96 -12.85
CA ASN A 107 10.59 -16.09 -12.47
C ASN A 107 10.57 -16.42 -10.96
N GLN A 108 10.19 -15.49 -10.09
CA GLN A 108 10.13 -15.70 -8.64
C GLN A 108 8.79 -16.30 -8.21
N LEU A 109 7.69 -15.82 -8.80
CA LEU A 109 6.33 -16.22 -8.48
C LEU A 109 5.39 -15.98 -9.67
N SER A 110 4.47 -16.92 -9.85
CA SER A 110 3.27 -16.73 -10.68
C SER A 110 2.06 -16.75 -9.74
N LEU A 111 1.40 -15.60 -9.58
CA LEU A 111 0.25 -15.41 -8.72
C LEU A 111 -0.76 -14.51 -9.42
N ARG A 112 -1.94 -15.07 -9.68
CA ARG A 112 -3.07 -14.36 -10.28
C ARG A 112 -4.33 -14.69 -9.52
N GLY A 113 -5.13 -13.68 -9.23
CA GLY A 113 -6.38 -13.85 -8.52
C GLY A 113 -6.97 -12.55 -8.03
N GLU A 114 -8.20 -12.63 -7.55
CA GLU A 114 -8.93 -11.52 -6.96
C GLU A 114 -9.41 -11.93 -5.56
N VAL A 115 -9.28 -11.02 -4.61
CA VAL A 115 -9.84 -11.13 -3.27
C VAL A 115 -10.76 -9.95 -3.06
N ARG A 116 -12.03 -10.20 -2.71
CA ARG A 116 -13.01 -9.15 -2.39
C ARG A 116 -13.26 -9.12 -0.90
N PHE A 117 -13.36 -7.91 -0.35
CA PHE A 117 -13.70 -7.67 1.04
C PHE A 117 -15.20 -7.35 1.12
N SER A 118 -15.91 -7.98 2.05
CA SER A 118 -17.32 -7.70 2.31
C SER A 118 -17.48 -7.29 3.77
N GLY A 119 -17.57 -5.98 3.99
CA GLY A 119 -17.62 -5.43 5.33
C GLY A 119 -16.25 -5.39 6.02
N GLY A 120 -15.86 -4.18 6.39
CA GLY A 120 -14.71 -3.91 7.24
C GLY A 120 -15.01 -2.66 8.05
N ARG A 121 -14.62 -2.64 9.32
CA ARG A 121 -14.54 -1.39 10.08
C ARG A 121 -13.19 -0.77 9.81
N GLY A 122 -13.19 0.35 9.10
CA GLY A 122 -12.01 1.21 9.00
C GLY A 122 -11.64 1.78 10.36
N TRP A 123 -10.47 2.42 10.42
CA TRP A 123 -10.10 3.22 11.58
C TRP A 123 -11.06 4.41 11.71
N ASP A 124 -11.61 4.63 12.90
CA ASP A 124 -12.46 5.79 13.16
C ASP A 124 -11.61 7.07 13.17
N VAL A 125 -11.50 7.70 11.99
CA VAL A 125 -10.74 8.94 11.82
C VAL A 125 -11.53 10.10 12.44
N THR A 126 -10.93 10.75 13.42
CA THR A 126 -11.42 12.02 13.97
C THR A 126 -10.35 13.10 13.85
N PRO A 127 -10.68 14.40 13.95
CA PRO A 127 -9.67 15.46 13.93
C PRO A 127 -8.60 15.33 15.04
N ILE A 128 -8.96 14.71 16.17
CA ILE A 128 -8.06 14.48 17.31
C ILE A 128 -7.27 13.16 17.12
N GLN A 129 -7.87 12.19 16.44
CA GLN A 129 -7.26 10.89 16.11
C GLN A 129 -7.32 10.62 14.60
N PRO A 130 -6.58 11.38 13.79
CA PRO A 130 -6.60 11.26 12.33
C PRO A 130 -6.03 9.93 11.81
N GLY A 131 -5.30 9.18 12.63
CA GLY A 131 -4.87 7.80 12.36
C GLY A 131 -4.16 7.19 13.56
N VAL A 132 -3.35 6.14 13.34
CA VAL A 132 -2.68 5.36 14.41
C VAL A 132 -1.75 6.21 15.29
N MET A 133 -1.16 7.26 14.71
CA MET A 133 -0.30 8.21 15.42
C MET A 133 -1.09 9.28 16.20
N GLY A 134 -2.43 9.27 16.16
CA GLY A 134 -3.25 10.28 16.81
C GLY A 134 -2.94 11.71 16.34
N TRP A 135 -2.99 12.67 17.26
CA TRP A 135 -2.74 14.09 16.98
C TRP A 135 -1.35 14.38 16.39
N TYR A 136 -0.38 13.48 16.57
CA TYR A 136 0.97 13.63 15.99
C TYR A 136 0.96 13.66 14.47
N MET A 137 -0.09 13.17 13.81
CA MET A 137 -0.23 13.24 12.36
C MET A 137 -0.34 14.68 11.82
N TRP A 138 -0.67 15.65 12.67
CA TRP A 138 -0.64 17.07 12.34
C TRP A 138 0.77 17.68 12.36
N LEU A 139 1.78 16.96 12.84
CA LEU A 139 3.16 17.43 12.91
C LEU A 139 3.96 16.90 11.71
N PRO A 140 4.36 17.75 10.75
CA PRO A 140 5.01 17.34 9.50
C PRO A 140 6.49 16.92 9.66
N ILE A 141 6.92 16.60 10.88
CA ILE A 141 8.32 16.26 11.23
C ILE A 141 8.46 14.76 11.50
N MET A 142 7.34 14.05 11.70
CA MET A 142 7.29 12.61 11.94
C MET A 142 7.01 11.90 10.60
N GLU A 143 8.00 11.91 9.72
CA GLU A 143 8.06 11.08 8.49
C GLU A 143 9.05 9.93 8.68
#